data_AF-A0A812N9G0-F1
#
_entry.id   AF-A0A812N9G0-F1
#
_cell.length_a   1.000
_cell.length_b   1.000
_cell.length_c   1.000
_cell.angle_alpha   90.00
_cell.angle_beta   90.00
_cell.angle_gamma   90.00
#
_symmetry.space_group_name_H-M   'P 1'
#
loop_
_entity.id
_entity.type
_entity.pdbx_description
1 polymer ?
#
loop_
_entity_poly.entity_id
_entity_poly.type
_entity_poly.pdbx_seq_one_letter_code
_entity_poly.pdbx_strand_id
1 'polypeptide(L)'
;MSASLHKHPEPGFRLDLIAANVANPKSTGPLPASLTTQLMDQAINASAGRHRGWVLCGCPSSMEETSALFLDLPVPPSEPAADPKKKAKPPEEPVIPDDAKVKEGFQVDMVIQVTSADEVCSARAQAAEGKPYVEKEFQAALDLWKKDTDAVSQFFVERLGAGQLALSADAAAEAEKEKHEAEVKAAEEEEREAPPAPDPADLVVLASGSWAWVDNAISTVVEALEVGSCKKGDHAEPKRANRNSLASGVFITRMGE
;
A
#
# COMPACT_ATOMS: atom_id res chain seq x y z
N MET A 1 -12.56 -30.99 39.19
CA MET A 1 -12.50 -31.17 37.73
C MET A 1 -11.70 -30.00 37.17
N SER A 2 -10.39 -30.17 37.02
CA SER A 2 -9.49 -29.12 36.53
C SER A 2 -9.43 -29.20 35.00
N ALA A 3 -9.96 -28.19 34.33
CA ALA A 3 -9.83 -28.06 32.88
C ALA A 3 -8.37 -27.70 32.55
N SER A 4 -7.64 -28.65 31.98
CA SER A 4 -6.30 -28.45 31.49
C SER A 4 -6.36 -27.57 30.24
N LEU A 5 -6.18 -26.26 30.40
CA LEU A 5 -6.01 -25.32 29.30
C LEU A 5 -4.83 -25.81 28.43
N HIS A 6 -5.15 -26.43 27.30
CA HIS A 6 -4.20 -26.66 26.24
C HIS A 6 -3.84 -25.28 25.69
N LYS A 7 -2.69 -24.75 26.12
CA LYS A 7 -2.03 -23.65 25.43
C LYS A 7 -1.75 -24.13 24.02
N HIS A 8 -2.59 -23.73 23.07
CA HIS A 8 -2.25 -23.85 21.67
C HIS A 8 -0.91 -23.13 21.47
N PRO A 9 0.07 -23.76 20.81
CA PRO A 9 1.27 -23.05 20.42
C PRO A 9 0.81 -21.87 19.56
N GLU A 10 1.04 -20.66 20.05
CA GLU A 10 0.87 -19.44 19.27
C GLU A 10 1.58 -19.68 17.93
N PRO A 11 0.91 -19.47 16.78
CA PRO A 11 1.57 -19.51 15.49
C PRO A 11 2.57 -18.36 15.47
N GLY A 12 3.76 -18.60 16.00
CA GLY A 12 4.83 -17.63 16.02
C GLY A 12 5.11 -17.24 14.59
N PHE A 13 5.01 -15.94 14.30
CA PHE A 13 5.46 -15.37 13.04
C PHE A 13 6.85 -15.93 12.76
N ARG A 14 7.02 -16.63 11.64
CA ARG A 14 8.29 -17.26 11.26
C ARG A 14 9.28 -16.21 10.72
N LEU A 15 9.54 -15.19 11.53
CA LEU A 15 10.49 -14.12 11.24
C LEU A 15 11.88 -14.69 10.93
N ASP A 16 12.25 -15.80 11.57
CA ASP A 16 13.52 -16.50 11.31
C ASP A 16 13.62 -17.03 9.87
N LEU A 17 12.50 -17.49 9.28
CA LEU A 17 12.46 -18.00 7.92
C LEU A 17 12.55 -16.86 6.89
N ILE A 18 11.93 -15.72 7.20
CA ILE A 18 12.05 -14.49 6.41
C ILE A 18 13.49 -13.98 6.48
N ALA A 19 14.06 -13.88 7.68
CA ALA A 19 15.42 -13.42 7.90
C ALA A 19 16.43 -14.34 7.19
N ALA A 20 16.24 -15.65 7.24
CA ALA A 20 17.09 -16.62 6.54
C ALA A 20 17.01 -16.49 5.02
N ASN A 21 15.80 -16.27 4.46
CA ASN A 21 15.66 -16.01 3.04
C ASN A 21 16.28 -14.66 2.66
N VAL A 22 15.98 -13.58 3.36
CA VAL A 22 16.54 -12.25 3.05
C VAL A 22 18.07 -12.22 3.21
N ALA A 23 18.62 -12.98 4.16
CA ALA A 23 20.06 -13.11 4.36
C ALA A 23 20.75 -13.99 3.31
N ASN A 24 20.01 -14.71 2.47
CA ASN A 24 20.61 -15.54 1.42
C ASN A 24 21.04 -14.66 0.23
N PRO A 25 22.35 -14.48 -0.02
CA PRO A 25 22.81 -13.66 -1.14
C PRO A 25 22.42 -14.24 -2.52
N LYS A 26 21.90 -15.48 -2.57
CA LYS A 26 21.35 -16.10 -3.79
C LYS A 26 19.87 -15.79 -4.01
N SER A 27 19.14 -15.26 -3.02
CA SER A 27 17.74 -14.84 -3.19
C SER A 27 17.67 -13.37 -3.57
N THR A 28 18.21 -13.01 -4.72
CA THR A 28 18.14 -11.64 -5.25
C THR A 28 16.81 -11.38 -5.96
N GLY A 29 15.69 -11.86 -5.41
CA GLY A 29 14.38 -11.83 -6.05
C GLY A 29 13.23 -11.71 -5.05
N PRO A 30 11.98 -11.60 -5.55
CA PRO A 30 10.78 -11.64 -4.71
C PRO A 30 10.75 -12.93 -3.87
N LEU A 31 10.06 -12.87 -2.74
CA LEU A 31 9.86 -14.05 -1.89
C LEU A 31 9.13 -15.14 -2.71
N PRO A 32 9.44 -16.43 -2.49
CA PRO A 32 8.70 -17.50 -3.15
C PRO A 32 7.20 -17.41 -2.85
N ALA A 33 6.34 -17.68 -3.84
CA ALA A 33 4.88 -17.59 -3.73
C ALA A 33 4.34 -18.38 -2.52
N SER A 34 4.90 -19.56 -2.24
CA SER A 34 4.53 -20.39 -1.08
C SER A 34 4.81 -19.72 0.27
N LEU A 35 5.87 -18.91 0.37
CA LEU A 35 6.19 -18.17 1.59
C LEU A 35 5.33 -16.90 1.67
N THR A 36 5.17 -16.18 0.56
CA THR A 36 4.30 -14.98 0.50
C THR A 36 2.88 -15.33 0.93
N THR A 37 2.31 -16.41 0.37
CA THR A 37 0.94 -16.85 0.68
C THR A 37 0.78 -17.31 2.12
N GLN A 38 1.76 -18.01 2.70
CA GLN A 38 1.76 -18.38 4.12
C GLN A 38 1.75 -17.15 5.04
N LEU A 39 2.56 -16.13 4.71
CA LEU A 39 2.62 -14.90 5.51
C LEU A 39 1.32 -14.10 5.42
N MET A 40 0.74 -14.01 4.22
CA MET A 40 -0.54 -13.33 4.02
C MET A 40 -1.68 -14.08 4.71
N ASP A 41 -1.72 -15.41 4.59
CA ASP A 41 -2.72 -16.24 5.26
C ASP A 41 -2.68 -16.07 6.78
N GLN A 42 -1.49 -16.01 7.38
CA GLN A 42 -1.33 -15.71 8.81
C GLN A 42 -1.81 -14.31 9.19
N ALA A 43 -1.49 -13.30 8.38
CA ALA A 43 -1.89 -11.92 8.64
C ALA A 43 -3.42 -11.73 8.52
N ILE A 44 -4.04 -12.33 7.50
CA ILE A 44 -5.49 -12.29 7.27
C ILE A 44 -6.24 -13.03 8.39
N ASN A 45 -5.72 -14.19 8.82
CA ASN A 45 -6.34 -14.98 9.87
C ASN A 45 -6.06 -14.48 11.29
N ALA A 46 -5.24 -13.44 11.47
CA ALA A 46 -5.08 -12.80 12.76
C ALA A 46 -6.41 -12.19 13.23
N SER A 47 -6.58 -12.06 14.56
CA SER A 47 -7.80 -11.50 15.16
C SER A 47 -8.20 -10.16 14.56
N ALA A 48 -7.22 -9.27 14.30
CA ALA A 48 -7.47 -7.98 13.66
C ALA A 48 -8.02 -8.14 12.23
N GLY A 49 -7.42 -9.01 11.41
CA GLY A 49 -7.86 -9.24 10.03
C GLY A 49 -9.27 -9.83 9.95
N ARG A 50 -9.61 -10.75 10.86
CA ARG A 50 -10.95 -11.36 10.91
C ARG A 50 -12.05 -10.40 11.33
N HIS A 51 -11.78 -9.49 12.28
CA HIS A 51 -12.81 -8.63 12.85
C HIS A 51 -12.87 -7.22 12.26
N ARG A 52 -11.75 -6.68 11.77
CA ARG A 52 -11.69 -5.31 11.23
C ARG A 52 -11.58 -5.27 9.71
N GLY A 53 -11.38 -6.43 9.09
CA GLY A 53 -11.06 -6.52 7.68
C GLY A 53 -9.58 -6.27 7.40
N TRP A 54 -9.23 -6.25 6.13
CA TRP A 54 -7.86 -6.14 5.66
C TRP A 54 -7.80 -5.54 4.26
N VAL A 55 -6.63 -4.98 3.94
CA VAL A 55 -6.29 -4.49 2.60
C VAL A 55 -4.97 -5.12 2.19
N LEU A 56 -4.98 -5.90 1.11
CA LEU A 56 -3.75 -6.40 0.48
C LEU A 56 -3.33 -5.42 -0.60
N CYS A 57 -2.04 -5.07 -0.61
CA CYS A 57 -1.45 -4.16 -1.59
C CYS A 57 -0.25 -4.85 -2.25
N GLY A 58 -0.29 -4.97 -3.57
CA GLY A 58 0.80 -5.59 -4.35
C GLY A 58 0.93 -7.10 -4.15
N CYS A 59 -0.08 -7.75 -3.57
CA CYS A 59 -0.23 -9.19 -3.46
C CYS A 59 -1.74 -9.54 -3.55
N PRO A 60 -2.12 -10.59 -4.28
CA PRO A 60 -1.27 -11.46 -5.09
C PRO A 60 -0.74 -10.73 -6.34
N SER A 61 0.46 -11.13 -6.77
CA SER A 61 1.16 -10.59 -7.94
C SER A 61 1.13 -11.54 -9.14
N SER A 62 0.67 -12.78 -8.94
CA SER A 62 0.54 -13.80 -9.98
C SER A 62 -0.65 -14.72 -9.71
N MET A 63 -1.09 -15.45 -10.73
CA MET A 63 -2.17 -16.44 -10.60
C MET A 63 -1.82 -17.60 -9.66
N GLU A 64 -0.54 -17.93 -9.53
CA GLU A 64 -0.06 -18.92 -8.56
C GLU A 64 -0.31 -18.43 -7.12
N GLU A 65 0.03 -17.17 -6.82
CA GLU A 65 -0.25 -16.58 -5.50
C GLU A 65 -1.75 -16.44 -5.25
N THR A 66 -2.52 -16.04 -6.26
CA THR A 66 -3.97 -15.88 -6.16
C THR A 66 -4.65 -17.21 -5.82
N SER A 67 -4.37 -18.26 -6.58
CA SER A 67 -4.96 -19.57 -6.35
C SER A 67 -4.53 -20.17 -5.01
N ALA A 68 -3.25 -20.04 -4.64
CA ALA A 68 -2.76 -20.52 -3.36
C ALA A 68 -3.32 -19.75 -2.15
N LEU A 69 -3.62 -18.46 -2.29
CA LEU A 69 -4.15 -17.64 -1.19
C LEU A 69 -5.65 -17.85 -1.01
N PHE A 70 -6.43 -17.85 -2.10
CA PHE A 70 -7.90 -17.77 -2.05
C PHE A 70 -8.63 -19.08 -2.30
N LEU A 71 -7.98 -20.09 -2.89
CA LEU A 71 -8.62 -21.37 -3.17
C LEU A 71 -8.11 -22.47 -2.23
N ASP A 72 -9.02 -23.34 -1.83
CA ASP A 72 -8.70 -24.60 -1.17
C ASP A 72 -8.40 -25.64 -2.26
N LEU A 73 -7.15 -25.61 -2.74
CA LEU A 73 -6.66 -26.60 -3.70
C LEU A 73 -6.26 -27.87 -2.95
N PRO A 74 -6.63 -29.07 -3.46
CA PRO A 74 -6.16 -30.31 -2.88
C PRO A 74 -4.63 -30.32 -2.92
N VAL A 75 -3.99 -30.41 -1.75
CA VAL A 75 -2.53 -30.52 -1.65
C VAL A 75 -2.11 -31.69 -2.54
N PRO A 76 -1.30 -31.48 -3.59
CA PRO A 76 -0.84 -32.60 -4.39
C PRO A 76 -0.11 -33.56 -3.44
N PRO A 77 -0.41 -34.87 -3.47
CA PRO A 77 0.24 -35.83 -2.60
C PRO A 77 1.74 -35.66 -2.75
N SER A 78 2.45 -35.40 -1.64
CA SER A 78 3.88 -35.11 -1.68
C SER A 78 4.60 -36.25 -2.41
N GLU A 79 5.03 -36.03 -3.65
CA GLU A 79 5.87 -37.00 -4.32
C GLU A 79 7.19 -37.10 -3.53
N PRO A 80 7.67 -38.32 -3.21
CA PRO A 80 8.91 -38.50 -2.49
C PRO A 80 10.04 -37.83 -3.28
N ALA A 81 10.82 -37.00 -2.59
CA ALA A 81 11.91 -36.16 -3.10
C ALA A 81 12.56 -36.73 -4.38
N ALA A 82 12.25 -36.10 -5.52
CA ALA A 82 12.81 -36.49 -6.79
C ALA A 82 14.34 -36.30 -6.79
N ASP A 83 15.04 -37.35 -7.20
CA ASP A 83 16.49 -37.38 -7.45
C ASP A 83 16.97 -36.12 -8.20
N PRO A 84 18.07 -35.47 -7.76
CA PRO A 84 18.53 -34.16 -8.26
C PRO A 84 19.11 -34.18 -9.69
N LYS A 85 18.80 -35.18 -10.52
CA LYS A 85 19.36 -35.37 -11.87
C LYS A 85 18.36 -35.35 -13.02
N LYS A 86 17.05 -35.19 -12.78
CA LYS A 86 16.08 -35.01 -13.87
C LYS A 86 15.88 -33.52 -14.17
N LYS A 87 16.12 -33.14 -15.42
CA LYS A 87 15.78 -31.82 -15.98
C LYS A 87 14.36 -31.47 -15.58
N ALA A 88 14.20 -30.39 -14.82
CA ALA A 88 12.90 -29.84 -14.45
C ALA A 88 12.11 -29.57 -15.74
N LYS A 89 10.93 -30.18 -15.84
CA LYS A 89 9.93 -29.83 -16.85
C LYS A 89 9.57 -28.35 -16.64
N PRO A 90 9.31 -27.56 -17.70
CA PRO A 90 8.84 -26.19 -17.53
C PRO A 90 7.57 -26.20 -16.65
N PRO A 91 7.38 -25.21 -15.77
CA PRO A 91 6.17 -25.11 -14.97
C PRO A 91 4.98 -25.00 -15.93
N GLU A 92 4.12 -26.03 -15.94
CA GLU A 92 2.81 -25.96 -16.58
C GLU A 92 2.02 -24.86 -15.86
N GLU A 93 1.34 -24.00 -16.62
CA GLU A 93 0.43 -23.00 -16.04
C GLU A 93 -0.55 -23.72 -15.10
N PRO A 94 -0.73 -23.23 -13.86
CA PRO A 94 -1.60 -23.88 -12.90
C PRO A 94 -3.04 -23.83 -13.42
N VAL A 95 -3.51 -24.97 -13.94
CA VAL A 95 -4.92 -25.16 -14.32
C VAL A 95 -5.72 -25.21 -13.03
N ILE A 96 -6.46 -24.14 -12.73
CA ILE A 96 -7.35 -24.07 -11.58
C ILE A 96 -8.52 -25.02 -11.84
N PRO A 97 -8.75 -26.05 -11.00
CA PRO A 97 -9.88 -26.95 -11.16
C PRO A 97 -11.21 -26.18 -11.06
N ASP A 98 -12.20 -26.55 -11.89
CA ASP A 98 -13.50 -25.88 -11.86
C ASP A 98 -14.25 -26.04 -10.54
N ASP A 99 -13.94 -27.10 -9.80
CA ASP A 99 -14.48 -27.46 -8.49
C ASP A 99 -13.69 -26.87 -7.31
N ALA A 100 -12.64 -26.08 -7.57
CA ALA A 100 -11.86 -25.43 -6.53
C ALA A 100 -12.75 -24.48 -5.72
N LYS A 101 -12.82 -24.73 -4.41
CA LYS A 101 -13.63 -23.94 -3.48
C LYS A 101 -12.83 -22.76 -2.97
N VAL A 102 -13.50 -21.64 -2.76
CA VAL A 102 -12.94 -20.50 -2.04
C VAL A 102 -12.71 -20.89 -0.60
N LYS A 103 -11.56 -20.53 -0.03
CA LYS A 103 -11.28 -20.78 1.39
C LYS A 103 -12.32 -20.13 2.29
N GLU A 104 -12.71 -20.83 3.35
CA GLU A 104 -13.64 -20.27 4.33
C GLU A 104 -13.05 -19.02 4.99
N GLY A 105 -13.85 -17.95 5.07
CA GLY A 105 -13.40 -16.67 5.64
C GLY A 105 -12.53 -15.83 4.70
N PHE A 106 -12.47 -16.14 3.41
CA PHE A 106 -11.78 -15.32 2.39
C PHE A 106 -12.76 -14.69 1.40
N GLN A 107 -13.78 -14.00 1.92
CA GLN A 107 -14.65 -13.17 1.09
C GLN A 107 -13.97 -11.85 0.77
N VAL A 108 -13.91 -11.52 -0.51
CA VAL A 108 -13.36 -10.26 -1.01
C VAL A 108 -14.52 -9.38 -1.40
N ASP A 109 -14.58 -8.17 -0.86
CA ASP A 109 -15.67 -7.23 -1.18
C ASP A 109 -15.36 -6.50 -2.49
N MET A 110 -14.10 -6.05 -2.62
CA MET A 110 -13.72 -5.17 -3.71
C MET A 110 -12.25 -5.30 -4.08
N VAL A 111 -12.01 -5.22 -5.39
CA VAL A 111 -10.71 -5.10 -6.03
C VAL A 111 -10.58 -3.72 -6.63
N ILE A 112 -9.54 -3.00 -6.21
CA ILE A 112 -9.23 -1.67 -6.72
C ILE A 112 -7.98 -1.79 -7.60
N GLN A 113 -8.15 -1.55 -8.90
CA GLN A 113 -7.04 -1.54 -9.86
C GLN A 113 -6.61 -0.09 -10.07
N VAL A 114 -5.41 0.24 -9.63
CA VAL A 114 -4.81 1.57 -9.83
C VAL A 114 -3.87 1.49 -11.02
N THR A 115 -4.17 2.26 -12.07
CA THR A 115 -3.37 2.37 -13.28
C THR A 115 -2.71 3.75 -13.38
N SER A 116 -1.56 3.81 -14.06
CA SER A 116 -0.85 5.04 -14.36
C SER A 116 -0.09 4.88 -15.68
N ALA A 117 0.19 5.99 -16.34
CA ALA A 117 0.97 6.05 -17.57
C ALA A 117 2.40 5.54 -17.32
N ASP A 118 2.93 4.77 -18.26
CA ASP A 118 4.23 4.11 -18.14
C ASP A 118 5.36 5.14 -17.91
N GLU A 119 5.23 6.34 -18.49
CA GLU A 119 6.15 7.47 -18.34
C GLU A 119 6.14 8.05 -16.91
N VAL A 120 4.97 8.09 -16.27
CA VAL A 120 4.84 8.56 -14.87
C VAL A 120 5.41 7.51 -13.93
N CYS A 121 5.20 6.23 -14.24
CA CYS A 121 5.76 5.10 -13.50
C CYS A 121 7.30 5.09 -13.56
N SER A 122 7.88 5.30 -14.75
CA SER A 122 9.33 5.34 -14.93
C SER A 122 9.95 6.56 -14.26
N ALA A 123 9.33 7.73 -14.35
CA ALA A 123 9.76 8.94 -13.65
C ALA A 123 9.77 8.74 -12.11
N ARG A 124 8.73 8.11 -11.56
CA ARG A 124 8.67 7.75 -10.13
C ARG A 124 9.74 6.74 -9.74
N ALA A 125 9.98 5.73 -10.57
CA ALA A 125 11.04 4.75 -10.32
C ALA A 125 12.43 5.39 -10.32
N GLN A 126 12.71 6.30 -11.26
CA GLN A 126 13.94 7.08 -11.31
C GLN A 126 14.12 7.97 -10.08
N ALA A 127 13.04 8.61 -9.60
CA ALA A 127 13.08 9.48 -8.42
C ALA A 127 13.26 8.69 -7.11
N ALA A 128 12.75 7.45 -7.05
CA ALA A 128 12.77 6.62 -5.84
C ALA A 128 14.11 5.88 -5.63
N GLU A 129 14.89 5.64 -6.68
CA GLU A 129 16.11 4.84 -6.56
C GLU A 129 17.34 5.69 -6.15
N GLY A 130 17.95 5.34 -5.02
CA GLY A 130 19.34 5.71 -4.69
C GLY A 130 20.40 4.89 -5.47
N LYS A 131 20.00 4.23 -6.56
CA LYS A 131 20.80 3.33 -7.41
C LYS A 131 20.64 3.74 -8.89
N PRO A 132 21.54 3.30 -9.79
CA PRO A 132 21.41 3.58 -11.21
C PRO A 132 20.14 2.90 -11.74
N TYR A 133 19.19 3.71 -12.21
CA TYR A 133 17.98 3.24 -12.86
C TYR A 133 18.33 2.46 -14.14
N VAL A 134 17.81 1.24 -14.26
CA VAL A 134 18.01 0.36 -15.43
C VAL A 134 16.69 0.20 -16.16
N GLU A 135 16.52 0.94 -17.26
CA GLU A 135 15.31 0.91 -18.11
C GLU A 135 14.87 -0.51 -18.48
N LYS A 136 15.84 -1.38 -18.80
CA LYS A 136 15.56 -2.78 -19.18
C LYS A 136 14.93 -3.59 -18.03
N GLU A 137 15.33 -3.34 -16.79
CA GLU A 137 14.73 -4.03 -15.63
C GLU A 137 13.32 -3.50 -15.36
N PHE A 138 13.11 -2.19 -15.52
CA PHE A 138 11.81 -1.57 -15.38
C PHE A 138 10.82 -2.11 -16.41
N GLN A 139 11.19 -2.13 -17.69
CA GLN A 139 10.34 -2.65 -18.75
C GLN A 139 10.00 -4.13 -18.52
N ALA A 140 10.99 -4.95 -18.11
CA ALA A 140 10.73 -6.36 -17.82
C ALA A 140 9.76 -6.56 -16.64
N ALA A 141 9.83 -5.73 -15.61
CA ALA A 141 8.89 -5.76 -14.48
C ALA A 141 7.49 -5.30 -14.91
N LEU A 142 7.41 -4.27 -15.76
CA LEU A 142 6.16 -3.73 -16.27
C LEU A 142 5.45 -4.70 -17.21
N ASP A 143 6.18 -5.36 -18.11
CA ASP A 143 5.63 -6.40 -19.00
C ASP A 143 5.10 -7.59 -18.19
N LEU A 144 5.85 -8.02 -17.16
CA LEU A 144 5.43 -9.10 -16.27
C LEU A 144 4.15 -8.72 -15.51
N TRP A 145 4.08 -7.49 -15.00
CA TRP A 145 2.90 -6.98 -14.31
C TRP A 145 1.68 -6.93 -15.24
N LYS A 146 1.82 -6.37 -16.46
CA LYS A 146 0.73 -6.29 -17.44
C LYS A 146 0.22 -7.68 -17.84
N LYS A 147 1.11 -8.68 -17.92
CA LYS A 147 0.74 -10.06 -18.26
C LYS A 147 -0.23 -10.68 -17.24
N ASP A 148 0.08 -10.54 -15.95
CA ASP A 148 -0.65 -11.27 -14.90
C ASP A 148 -1.82 -10.46 -14.30
N THR A 149 -1.78 -9.13 -14.37
CA THR A 149 -2.78 -8.26 -13.72
C THR A 149 -4.20 -8.48 -14.21
N ASP A 150 -4.39 -8.64 -15.53
CA ASP A 150 -5.72 -8.82 -16.11
C ASP A 150 -6.31 -10.17 -15.69
N ALA A 151 -5.50 -11.23 -15.71
CA ALA A 151 -5.92 -12.56 -15.27
C ALA A 151 -6.27 -12.59 -13.77
N VAL A 152 -5.45 -11.93 -12.95
CA VAL A 152 -5.69 -11.80 -11.51
C VAL A 152 -6.98 -11.02 -11.24
N SER A 153 -7.20 -9.90 -11.92
CA SER A 153 -8.40 -9.07 -11.75
C SER A 153 -9.67 -9.83 -12.17
N GLN A 154 -9.63 -10.50 -13.33
CA GLN A 154 -10.72 -11.34 -13.82
C GLN A 154 -11.07 -12.46 -12.85
N PHE A 155 -10.07 -13.09 -12.23
CA PHE A 155 -10.30 -14.12 -11.23
C PHE A 155 -11.17 -13.61 -10.07
N PHE A 156 -10.87 -12.43 -9.50
CA PHE A 156 -11.66 -11.88 -8.40
C PHE A 156 -13.10 -11.52 -8.81
N VAL A 157 -13.27 -10.95 -10.00
CA VAL A 157 -14.61 -10.55 -10.48
C VAL A 157 -15.45 -11.78 -10.83
N GLU A 158 -14.90 -12.71 -11.60
CA GLU A 158 -15.66 -13.83 -12.13
C GLU A 158 -15.83 -14.99 -11.13
N ARG A 159 -14.76 -15.35 -10.40
CA ARG A 159 -14.79 -16.49 -9.46
C ARG A 159 -15.24 -16.09 -8.06
N LEU A 160 -14.83 -14.92 -7.59
CA LEU A 160 -15.15 -14.47 -6.23
C LEU A 160 -16.35 -13.53 -6.18
N GLY A 161 -16.83 -13.04 -7.33
CA GLY A 161 -17.96 -12.11 -7.40
C GLY A 161 -17.65 -10.76 -6.76
N ALA A 162 -16.38 -10.39 -6.64
CA ALA A 162 -15.95 -9.15 -6.03
C ALA A 162 -16.26 -7.96 -6.94
N GLY A 163 -16.59 -6.81 -6.35
CA GLY A 163 -16.68 -5.56 -7.11
C GLY A 163 -15.32 -5.12 -7.63
N GLN A 164 -15.26 -4.51 -8.83
CA GLN A 164 -14.02 -3.94 -9.37
C GLN A 164 -14.15 -2.43 -9.52
N LEU A 165 -13.14 -1.71 -9.03
CA LEU A 165 -12.99 -0.26 -9.20
C LEU A 165 -11.66 0.02 -9.91
N ALA A 166 -11.71 0.57 -11.11
CA ALA A 166 -10.53 1.02 -11.84
C ALA A 166 -10.30 2.51 -11.58
N LEU A 167 -9.10 2.87 -11.13
CA LEU A 167 -8.69 4.24 -10.82
C LEU A 167 -7.43 4.59 -11.62
N SER A 168 -7.41 5.77 -12.25
CA SER A 168 -6.19 6.34 -12.83
C SER A 168 -5.52 7.24 -11.80
N ALA A 169 -4.30 6.89 -11.40
CA ALA A 169 -3.49 7.71 -10.49
C ALA A 169 -3.15 9.07 -11.12
N ASP A 170 -2.97 9.13 -12.44
CA ASP A 170 -2.62 10.36 -13.14
C ASP A 170 -3.81 11.32 -13.20
N ALA A 171 -5.01 10.80 -13.49
CA ALA A 171 -6.23 11.60 -13.47
C ALA A 171 -6.51 12.16 -12.06
N ALA A 172 -6.25 11.36 -11.02
CA ALA A 172 -6.38 11.81 -9.64
C ALA A 172 -5.35 12.90 -9.30
N ALA A 173 -4.11 12.76 -9.75
CA ALA A 173 -3.06 13.75 -9.53
C ALA A 173 -3.35 15.08 -10.24
N GLU A 174 -3.83 15.05 -11.50
CA GLU A 174 -4.21 16.26 -12.24
C GLU A 174 -5.43 16.95 -11.60
N ALA A 175 -6.43 16.19 -11.13
CA ALA A 175 -7.58 16.75 -10.43
C ALA A 175 -7.20 17.44 -9.11
N GLU A 176 -6.28 16.85 -8.33
CA GLU A 176 -5.75 17.47 -7.12
C GLU A 176 -4.94 18.74 -7.42
N LYS A 177 -4.15 18.71 -8.50
CA LYS A 177 -3.42 19.89 -8.96
C LYS A 177 -4.35 21.03 -9.38
N GLU A 178 -5.40 20.75 -10.15
CA GLU A 178 -6.40 21.74 -10.55
C GLU A 178 -7.13 22.33 -9.34
N LYS A 179 -7.49 21.49 -8.35
CA LYS A 179 -8.09 21.95 -7.10
C LYS A 179 -7.15 22.86 -6.31
N HIS A 180 -5.88 22.49 -6.19
CA HIS A 180 -4.89 23.30 -5.48
C HIS A 180 -4.64 24.64 -6.20
N GLU A 181 -4.55 24.65 -7.53
CA GLU A 181 -4.43 25.87 -8.32
C GLU A 181 -5.67 26.78 -8.16
N ALA A 182 -6.87 26.20 -8.09
CA ALA A 182 -8.10 26.95 -7.82
C ALA A 182 -8.12 27.56 -6.41
N GLU A 183 -7.69 26.81 -5.39
CA GLU A 183 -7.59 27.30 -4.01
C GLU A 183 -6.56 28.43 -3.87
N VAL A 184 -5.40 28.31 -4.50
CA VAL A 184 -4.37 29.37 -4.49
C VAL A 184 -4.87 30.62 -5.20
N LYS A 185 -5.52 30.47 -6.35
CA LYS A 185 -6.08 31.61 -7.09
C LYS A 185 -7.20 32.31 -6.32
N ALA A 186 -8.05 31.55 -5.62
CA ALA A 186 -9.08 32.11 -4.76
C ALA A 186 -8.47 32.88 -3.57
N ALA A 187 -7.41 32.35 -2.96
CA ALA A 187 -6.70 33.04 -1.88
C ALA A 187 -5.99 34.34 -2.36
N GLU A 188 -5.40 34.34 -3.56
CA GLU A 188 -4.79 35.54 -4.15
C GLU A 188 -5.83 36.61 -4.49
N GLU A 189 -7.03 36.20 -4.94
CA GLU A 189 -8.14 37.12 -5.21
C GLU A 189 -8.73 37.71 -3.92
N GLU A 190 -8.85 36.90 -2.85
CA GLU A 190 -9.27 37.35 -1.51
C GLU A 190 -8.26 38.34 -0.90
N GLU A 191 -6.95 38.11 -1.08
CA GLU A 191 -5.92 39.07 -0.66
C GLU A 191 -6.00 40.39 -1.44
N ARG A 192 -6.45 40.35 -2.69
CA ARG A 192 -6.58 41.54 -3.55
C ARG A 192 -7.85 42.36 -3.26
N GLU A 193 -8.90 41.74 -2.72
CA GLU A 193 -10.11 42.42 -2.25
C GLU A 193 -9.99 42.92 -0.80
N ALA A 194 -8.90 42.59 -0.10
CA ALA A 194 -8.65 43.15 1.22
C ALA A 194 -8.67 44.68 1.15
N PRO A 195 -9.47 45.37 1.98
CA PRO A 195 -9.52 46.82 1.99
C PRO A 195 -8.10 47.35 2.21
N PRO A 196 -7.70 48.45 1.54
CA PRO A 196 -6.38 49.02 1.72
C PRO A 196 -6.12 49.19 3.22
N ALA A 197 -4.94 48.74 3.67
CA ALA A 197 -4.54 48.87 5.06
C ALA A 197 -4.88 50.29 5.55
N PRO A 198 -5.49 50.44 6.74
CA PRO A 198 -5.84 51.75 7.26
C PRO A 198 -4.59 52.63 7.21
N ASP A 199 -4.77 53.86 6.70
CA ASP A 199 -3.68 54.83 6.59
C ASP A 199 -2.97 54.89 7.96
N PRO A 200 -1.62 54.83 8.03
CA PRO A 200 -0.90 54.99 9.30
C PRO A 200 -1.28 56.28 10.05
N ALA A 201 -1.87 57.27 9.38
CA ALA A 201 -2.48 58.44 10.01
C ALA A 201 -3.77 58.14 10.82
N ASP A 202 -4.57 57.15 10.43
CA ASP A 202 -5.79 56.72 11.12
C ASP A 202 -5.49 55.77 12.30
N LEU A 203 -4.28 55.19 12.36
CA LEU A 203 -3.80 54.36 13.47
C LEU A 203 -3.40 55.16 14.73
N VAL A 204 -3.52 56.50 14.72
CA VAL A 204 -3.08 57.37 15.82
C VAL A 204 -4.12 57.53 16.94
N VAL A 205 -5.36 57.01 16.82
CA VAL A 205 -6.44 57.33 17.77
C VAL A 205 -6.72 56.26 18.84
N LEU A 206 -6.07 55.08 18.83
CA LEU A 206 -6.34 54.02 19.82
C LEU A 206 -5.22 53.77 20.86
N ALA A 207 -4.27 54.68 21.00
CA ALA A 207 -3.23 54.59 22.03
C ALA A 207 -3.43 55.59 23.19
N SER A 208 -4.60 55.58 23.82
CA SER A 208 -4.79 56.26 25.13
C SER A 208 -5.61 55.48 26.16
N GLY A 209 -6.02 54.25 25.84
CA GLY A 209 -6.69 53.36 26.79
C GLY A 209 -5.79 52.22 27.24
N SER A 210 -5.31 52.30 28.48
CA SER A 210 -4.83 51.22 29.36
C SER A 210 -4.04 50.05 28.71
N TRP A 211 -2.76 49.95 29.07
CA TRP A 211 -1.84 48.86 28.68
C TRP A 211 -2.20 47.46 29.26
N ALA A 212 -3.35 47.30 29.91
CA ALA A 212 -3.73 46.04 30.57
C ALA A 212 -4.06 44.88 29.62
N TRP A 213 -4.28 45.13 28.32
CA TRP A 213 -4.60 44.08 27.34
C TRP A 213 -3.36 43.52 26.62
N VAL A 214 -2.23 44.26 26.62
CA VAL A 214 -0.98 43.82 25.98
C VAL A 214 -0.35 42.65 26.74
N ASP A 215 -0.48 42.60 28.07
CA ASP A 215 -0.01 41.47 28.87
C ASP A 215 -0.79 40.17 28.61
N ASN A 216 -2.08 40.25 28.24
CA ASN A 216 -2.87 39.08 27.87
C ASN A 216 -2.63 38.64 26.42
N ALA A 217 -2.35 39.57 25.50
CA ALA A 217 -2.13 39.24 24.09
C ALA A 217 -0.76 38.58 23.84
N ILE A 218 0.26 38.91 24.64
CA ILE A 218 1.60 38.31 24.50
C ILE A 218 1.59 36.83 24.88
N SER A 219 0.85 36.42 25.92
CA SER A 219 0.70 34.98 26.26
C SER A 219 0.04 34.18 25.14
N THR A 220 -0.99 34.72 24.49
CA THR A 220 -1.71 34.02 23.42
C THR A 220 -0.88 33.89 22.13
N VAL A 221 0.00 34.85 21.84
CA VAL A 221 0.90 34.80 20.67
C VAL A 221 2.09 33.87 20.92
N VAL A 222 2.57 33.76 22.16
CA VAL A 222 3.63 32.80 22.52
C VAL A 222 3.10 31.36 22.52
N GLU A 223 1.86 31.11 23.00
CA GLU A 223 1.22 29.79 22.86
C GLU A 223 0.95 29.43 21.39
N ALA A 224 0.56 30.39 20.53
CA ALA A 224 0.35 30.13 19.10
C ALA A 224 1.65 29.81 18.35
N LEU A 225 2.79 30.36 18.78
CA LEU A 225 4.11 30.06 18.20
C LEU A 225 4.69 28.73 18.70
N GLU A 226 4.35 28.28 19.91
CA GLU A 226 4.79 26.97 20.42
C GLU A 226 3.99 25.79 19.85
N VAL A 227 2.72 25.98 19.49
CA VAL A 227 1.89 24.95 18.82
C VAL A 227 2.33 24.70 17.37
N GLY A 228 3.06 25.63 16.75
CA GLY A 228 3.61 25.51 15.39
C GLY A 228 4.92 24.71 15.28
N SER A 229 5.58 24.36 16.38
CA SER A 229 6.86 23.63 16.35
C SER A 229 6.68 22.11 16.55
N CYS A 230 5.80 21.51 15.76
CA CYS A 230 5.69 20.05 15.69
C CYS A 230 6.64 19.49 14.62
N LYS A 231 7.68 18.80 15.12
CA LYS A 231 8.45 17.73 14.46
C LYS A 231 9.44 18.14 13.35
N LYS A 232 10.67 18.47 13.79
CA LYS A 232 11.87 18.02 13.08
C LYS A 232 12.01 16.51 13.33
N GLY A 233 11.25 15.73 12.56
CA GLY A 233 11.35 14.27 12.54
C GLY A 233 12.72 13.88 12.02
N ASP A 234 13.35 12.95 12.73
CA ASP A 234 14.50 12.20 12.25
C ASP A 234 14.29 11.79 10.79
N HIS A 235 15.33 11.97 9.98
CA HIS A 235 15.44 11.34 8.67
C HIS A 235 15.42 9.82 8.86
N ALA A 236 14.22 9.26 8.97
CA ALA A 236 14.01 7.86 8.66
C ALA A 236 14.33 7.72 7.17
N GLU A 237 15.37 6.96 6.86
CA GLU A 237 15.63 6.50 5.50
C GLU A 237 14.31 6.01 4.90
N PRO A 238 13.97 6.39 3.66
CA PRO A 238 12.80 5.84 3.00
C PRO A 238 12.96 4.32 2.95
N LYS A 239 12.15 3.62 3.75
CA LYS A 239 12.04 2.17 3.72
C LYS A 239 11.85 1.79 2.26
N ARG A 240 12.72 0.91 1.74
CA ARG A 240 12.68 0.41 0.35
C ARG A 240 11.23 0.19 -0.07
N ALA A 241 10.70 1.09 -0.89
CA ALA A 241 9.40 0.91 -1.49
C ALA A 241 9.47 -0.38 -2.31
N ASN A 242 8.45 -1.24 -2.15
CA ASN A 242 8.34 -2.42 -2.98
C ASN A 242 8.31 -1.97 -4.45
N ARG A 243 9.24 -2.46 -5.27
CA ARG A 243 9.38 -2.06 -6.69
C ARG A 243 8.06 -2.17 -7.46
N ASN A 244 7.16 -3.05 -7.03
CA ASN A 244 5.85 -3.25 -7.65
C ASN A 244 4.79 -2.19 -7.27
N SER A 245 4.99 -1.36 -6.24
CA SER A 245 3.97 -0.37 -5.82
C SER A 245 4.10 1.00 -6.50
N LEU A 246 5.13 1.22 -7.32
CA LEU A 246 5.43 2.54 -7.89
C LEU A 246 4.79 2.78 -9.26
N ALA A 247 4.34 1.72 -9.94
CA ALA A 247 3.83 1.82 -11.31
C ALA A 247 2.29 1.73 -11.35
N SER A 248 1.74 0.64 -10.83
CA SER A 248 0.31 0.36 -10.82
C SER A 248 0.08 -0.79 -9.85
N GLY A 249 -1.09 -0.86 -9.22
CA GLY A 249 -1.31 -1.76 -8.09
C GLY A 249 -2.72 -2.31 -8.05
N VAL A 250 -2.82 -3.58 -7.68
CA VAL A 250 -4.09 -4.19 -7.30
C VAL A 250 -4.19 -4.14 -5.78
N PHE A 251 -5.26 -3.53 -5.29
CA PHE A 251 -5.62 -3.53 -3.89
C PHE A 251 -6.84 -4.42 -3.71
N ILE A 252 -6.79 -5.31 -2.73
CA ILE A 252 -7.89 -6.22 -2.44
C ILE A 252 -8.34 -5.93 -1.02
N THR A 253 -9.64 -5.68 -0.87
CA THR A 253 -10.20 -5.25 0.40
C THR A 253 -11.27 -6.21 0.87
N ARG A 254 -11.27 -6.43 2.18
CA ARG A 254 -12.39 -6.99 2.92
C ARG A 254 -12.71 -6.08 4.10
N MET A 255 -13.98 -5.74 4.30
CA MET A 255 -14.46 -5.01 5.46
C MET A 255 -14.81 -6.00 6.59
N GLY A 256 -14.51 -5.61 7.84
CA GLY A 256 -14.94 -6.38 9.00
C GLY A 256 -16.47 -6.34 9.17
N GLU A 257 -17.04 -7.42 9.67
CA GLU A 257 -18.45 -7.51 10.08
C GLU A 257 -18.70 -6.89 11.47
#